data_AF-A0A1G3Q7M3-F1
#
_entry.id   AF-A0A1G3Q7M3-F1
#
_cell.length_a   1.000
_cell.length_b   1.000
_cell.length_c   1.000
_cell.angle_alpha   90.00
_cell.angle_beta   90.00
_cell.angle_gamma   90.00
#
_symmetry.space_group_name_H-M   'P 1'
#
loop_
_entity.id
_entity.type
_entity.pdbx_description
1 polymer ?
#
loop_
_entity_poly.entity_id
_entity_poly.type
_entity_poly.pdbx_seq_one_letter_code
_entity_poly.pdbx_strand_id
1 'polypeptide(L)'
;MYNYGLKNISCYFEHGSSICRTILKRYMETDSMLIGIPAYRGFHVRPSTLLSKIVLHYGTDVQMSILDENYDVKSPLELFRANEAINREKRRMLFSYLEKMQYFGHLERDEPLEYIITHLLFDLERNKILISYDYDISEFCRNINDSLTRKEIVTRAVTAMIAAGKIDITTDLKALFTGDRRVLLDIKTLADNTYGEDQAGRNIPLPKSLSYLHRPEFS
;
A
#
# COMPACT_ATOMS: atom_id res chain seq x y z
N MET A 1 2.75 -32.05 -36.91
CA MET A 1 1.38 -32.52 -36.54
C MET A 1 1.02 -32.17 -35.09
N TYR A 2 1.91 -32.40 -34.11
CA TYR A 2 1.69 -32.03 -32.68
C TYR A 2 1.32 -30.54 -32.44
N ASN A 3 1.96 -29.60 -33.16
CA ASN A 3 1.67 -28.16 -33.04
C ASN A 3 0.26 -27.76 -33.47
N TYR A 4 -0.39 -28.51 -34.36
CA TYR A 4 -1.76 -28.20 -34.81
C TYR A 4 -2.79 -28.58 -33.74
N GLY A 5 -2.63 -29.75 -33.11
CA GLY A 5 -3.48 -30.18 -32.00
C GLY A 5 -3.39 -29.24 -30.80
N LEU A 6 -2.18 -28.90 -30.37
CA LEU A 6 -1.95 -27.96 -29.26
C LEU A 6 -2.53 -26.57 -29.54
N LYS A 7 -2.37 -26.05 -30.76
CA LYS A 7 -2.92 -24.74 -31.15
C LYS A 7 -4.45 -24.73 -31.11
N ASN A 8 -5.11 -25.79 -31.59
CA ASN A 8 -6.56 -25.88 -31.55
C ASN A 8 -7.09 -26.03 -30.12
N ILE A 9 -6.43 -26.84 -29.28
CA ILE A 9 -6.80 -26.98 -27.86
C ILE A 9 -6.72 -25.63 -27.14
N SER A 10 -5.63 -24.86 -27.32
CA SER A 10 -5.52 -23.50 -26.75
C SER A 10 -6.65 -22.61 -27.22
N CYS A 11 -6.94 -22.64 -28.54
CA CYS A 11 -8.02 -21.84 -29.13
C CYS A 11 -9.39 -22.16 -28.52
N TYR A 12 -9.73 -23.45 -28.35
CA TYR A 12 -11.00 -23.84 -27.72
C TYR A 12 -11.06 -23.46 -26.25
N PHE A 13 -9.96 -23.59 -25.49
CA PHE A 13 -9.90 -23.17 -24.10
C PHE A 13 -10.04 -21.65 -23.94
N GLU A 14 -9.40 -20.86 -24.80
CA GLU A 14 -9.51 -19.41 -24.81
C GLU A 14 -10.94 -18.96 -25.16
N HIS A 15 -11.54 -19.54 -26.20
CA HIS A 15 -12.93 -19.24 -26.56
C HIS A 15 -13.92 -19.65 -25.48
N GLY A 16 -13.77 -20.85 -24.91
CA GLY A 16 -14.60 -21.32 -23.80
C GLY A 16 -14.49 -20.39 -22.58
N SER A 17 -13.26 -20.00 -22.22
CA SER A 17 -13.01 -19.04 -21.14
C SER A 17 -13.65 -17.67 -21.42
N SER A 18 -13.57 -17.19 -22.67
CA SER A 18 -14.18 -15.93 -23.09
C SER A 18 -15.71 -15.95 -22.99
N ILE A 19 -16.35 -17.04 -23.42
CA ILE A 19 -17.80 -17.23 -23.30
C ILE A 19 -18.22 -17.27 -21.83
N CYS A 20 -17.52 -18.05 -20.99
CA CYS A 20 -17.79 -18.10 -19.56
C CYS A 20 -17.67 -16.71 -18.90
N ARG A 21 -16.62 -15.95 -19.22
CA ARG A 21 -16.45 -14.57 -18.74
C ARG A 21 -17.62 -13.68 -19.18
N THR A 22 -18.07 -13.81 -20.43
CA THR A 22 -19.21 -13.06 -20.95
C THR A 22 -20.51 -13.39 -20.22
N ILE A 23 -20.76 -14.66 -19.92
CA ILE A 23 -21.93 -15.08 -19.16
C ILE A 23 -21.85 -14.56 -17.73
N LEU A 24 -20.70 -14.71 -17.06
CA LEU A 24 -20.50 -14.22 -15.69
C LEU A 24 -20.68 -12.69 -15.59
N LYS A 25 -20.27 -11.95 -16.62
CA LYS A 25 -20.50 -10.50 -16.71
C LYS A 25 -21.99 -10.12 -16.69
N ARG A 26 -22.88 -10.96 -17.23
CA ARG A 26 -24.33 -10.70 -17.24
C ARG A 26 -24.99 -10.86 -15.87
N TYR A 27 -24.32 -11.56 -14.96
CA TYR A 27 -24.76 -11.74 -13.56
C TYR A 27 -23.93 -10.90 -12.59
N MET A 28 -23.19 -9.89 -13.09
CA MET A 28 -22.46 -8.97 -12.23
C MET A 28 -23.44 -8.08 -11.48
N GLU A 29 -23.40 -8.18 -10.16
CA GLU A 29 -23.94 -7.16 -9.28
C GLU A 29 -22.83 -6.14 -9.01
N THR A 30 -23.01 -4.92 -9.53
CA THR A 30 -22.09 -3.82 -9.24
C THR A 30 -22.38 -3.28 -7.84
N ASP A 31 -21.34 -3.20 -7.03
CA ASP A 31 -21.39 -2.72 -5.64
C ASP A 31 -20.24 -1.72 -5.40
N SER A 32 -20.23 -1.07 -4.24
CA SER A 32 -19.17 -0.16 -3.81
C SER A 32 -18.86 -0.33 -2.33
N MET A 33 -17.59 -0.52 -1.99
CA MET A 33 -17.16 -0.76 -0.60
C MET A 33 -15.99 0.12 -0.21
N LEU A 34 -16.10 0.77 0.96
CA LEU A 34 -14.97 1.46 1.60
C LEU A 34 -14.09 0.43 2.33
N ILE A 35 -12.85 0.29 1.87
CA ILE A 35 -11.89 -0.70 2.37
C ILE A 35 -10.63 0.01 2.85
N GLY A 36 -10.15 -0.34 4.04
CA GLY A 36 -8.93 0.23 4.61
C GLY A 36 -7.70 -0.19 3.81
N ILE A 37 -6.74 0.71 3.64
CA ILE A 37 -5.51 0.43 2.89
C ILE A 37 -4.53 -0.45 3.71
N PRO A 38 -3.52 -1.09 3.07
CA PRO A 38 -2.53 -1.88 3.79
C PRO A 38 -1.80 -1.05 4.85
N ALA A 39 -1.71 -1.57 6.07
CA ALA A 39 -1.09 -0.87 7.19
C ALA A 39 0.42 -0.69 7.00
N TYR A 40 1.10 -1.74 6.54
CA TYR A 40 2.54 -1.70 6.29
C TYR A 40 2.83 -1.14 4.89
N ARG A 41 3.36 0.10 4.82
CA ARG A 41 3.84 0.77 3.58
C ARG A 41 2.81 0.89 2.44
N GLY A 42 1.53 0.66 2.73
CA GLY A 42 0.43 0.76 1.78
C GLY A 42 0.52 -0.23 0.61
N PHE A 43 -0.01 0.18 -0.55
CA PHE A 43 -0.06 -0.62 -1.78
C PHE A 43 1.31 -0.74 -2.45
N HIS A 44 2.23 -1.46 -1.81
CA HIS A 44 3.51 -1.87 -2.37
C HIS A 44 3.39 -3.25 -3.05
N VAL A 45 4.52 -3.88 -3.36
CA VAL A 45 4.59 -5.05 -4.26
C VAL A 45 3.57 -6.14 -3.93
N ARG A 46 3.55 -6.66 -2.70
CA ARG A 46 2.73 -7.82 -2.34
C ARG A 46 1.24 -7.50 -2.22
N PRO A 47 0.78 -6.49 -1.45
CA PRO A 47 -0.63 -6.14 -1.39
C PRO A 47 -1.22 -5.86 -2.76
N SER A 48 -0.51 -5.07 -3.59
CA SER A 48 -0.95 -4.76 -4.96
C SER A 48 -1.03 -5.99 -5.84
N THR A 49 -0.04 -6.89 -5.76
CA THR A 49 -0.05 -8.14 -6.53
C THR A 49 -1.23 -9.04 -6.14
N LEU A 50 -1.52 -9.17 -4.84
CA LEU A 50 -2.64 -9.98 -4.37
C LEU A 50 -3.97 -9.37 -4.81
N LEU A 51 -4.13 -8.06 -4.69
CA LEU A 51 -5.31 -7.33 -5.15
C LEU A 51 -5.57 -7.53 -6.65
N SER A 52 -4.54 -7.32 -7.48
CA SER A 52 -4.66 -7.50 -8.93
C SER A 52 -4.94 -8.95 -9.29
N LYS A 53 -4.35 -9.92 -8.60
CA LYS A 53 -4.66 -11.34 -8.80
C LYS A 53 -6.12 -11.68 -8.49
N ILE A 54 -6.70 -11.10 -7.44
CA ILE A 54 -8.13 -11.26 -7.14
C ILE A 54 -8.95 -10.77 -8.34
N VAL A 55 -8.72 -9.56 -8.82
CA VAL A 55 -9.50 -8.99 -9.94
C VAL A 55 -9.29 -9.78 -11.24
N LEU A 56 -8.05 -10.19 -11.54
CA LEU A 56 -7.72 -10.99 -12.72
C LEU A 56 -8.37 -12.39 -12.69
N HIS A 57 -8.50 -12.99 -11.50
CA HIS A 57 -9.14 -14.28 -11.31
C HIS A 57 -10.61 -14.26 -11.75
N TYR A 58 -11.37 -13.26 -11.29
CA TYR A 58 -12.79 -13.10 -11.68
C TYR A 58 -12.95 -12.55 -13.10
N GLY A 59 -11.99 -11.77 -13.59
CA GLY A 59 -11.99 -11.26 -14.96
C GLY A 59 -12.95 -10.09 -15.22
N THR A 60 -13.51 -9.50 -14.17
CA THR A 60 -14.36 -8.31 -14.20
C THR A 60 -13.54 -7.06 -13.90
N ASP A 61 -14.07 -5.88 -14.21
CA ASP A 61 -13.40 -4.60 -13.97
C ASP A 61 -13.69 -4.13 -12.54
N VAL A 62 -12.65 -3.64 -11.85
CA VAL A 62 -12.77 -3.02 -10.52
C VAL A 62 -11.96 -1.73 -10.53
N GLN A 63 -12.61 -0.63 -10.15
CA GLN A 63 -11.95 0.64 -9.92
C GLN A 63 -11.74 0.87 -8.44
N MET A 64 -10.62 1.49 -8.10
CA MET A 64 -10.33 2.01 -6.76
C MET A 64 -10.25 3.53 -6.84
N SER A 65 -11.04 4.21 -6.02
CA SER A 65 -11.03 5.66 -5.88
C SER A 65 -10.49 6.06 -4.51
N ILE A 66 -9.48 6.93 -4.48
CA ILE A 66 -8.91 7.48 -3.24
C ILE A 66 -8.25 8.84 -3.56
N LEU A 67 -8.40 9.82 -2.66
CA LEU A 67 -7.89 11.18 -2.85
C LEU A 67 -8.32 11.82 -4.18
N ASP A 68 -9.60 11.65 -4.55
CA ASP A 68 -10.20 12.13 -5.80
C ASP A 68 -9.57 11.60 -7.11
N GLU A 69 -8.70 10.58 -7.00
CA GLU A 69 -8.11 9.87 -8.14
C GLU A 69 -8.68 8.46 -8.28
N ASN A 70 -8.70 7.95 -9.52
CA ASN A 70 -9.20 6.61 -9.86
C ASN A 70 -8.08 5.75 -10.41
N TYR A 71 -8.05 4.48 -10.02
CA TYR A 71 -7.01 3.52 -10.38
C TYR A 71 -7.63 2.18 -10.81
N ASP A 72 -7.05 1.57 -11.85
CA ASP A 72 -7.44 0.22 -12.27
C ASP A 72 -6.75 -0.83 -11.38
N VAL A 73 -7.56 -1.58 -10.62
CA VAL A 73 -7.06 -2.57 -9.66
C VAL A 73 -6.43 -3.79 -10.35
N LYS A 74 -6.71 -4.03 -11.64
CA LYS A 74 -6.03 -5.09 -12.41
C LYS A 74 -4.54 -4.84 -12.62
N SER A 75 -4.12 -3.58 -12.53
CA SER A 75 -2.74 -3.16 -12.77
C SER A 75 -2.02 -2.91 -11.46
N PRO A 76 -1.03 -3.74 -11.08
CA PRO A 76 -0.18 -3.45 -9.92
C PRO A 76 0.51 -2.08 -10.01
N LEU A 77 0.81 -1.61 -11.24
CA LEU A 77 1.42 -0.30 -11.45
C LEU A 77 0.48 0.84 -11.08
N GLU A 78 -0.82 0.73 -11.36
CA GLU A 78 -1.81 1.73 -10.96
C GLU A 78 -1.97 1.75 -9.44
N LEU A 79 -1.90 0.59 -8.78
CA LEU A 79 -1.90 0.52 -7.31
C LEU A 79 -0.62 1.12 -6.70
N PHE A 80 0.54 0.97 -7.34
CA PHE A 80 1.76 1.66 -6.91
C PHE A 80 1.63 3.18 -7.06
N ARG A 81 1.02 3.65 -8.16
CA ARG A 81 0.74 5.09 -8.34
C ARG A 81 -0.19 5.62 -7.25
N ALA A 82 -1.24 4.87 -6.91
CA ALA A 82 -2.11 5.19 -5.78
C ALA A 82 -1.32 5.25 -4.46
N ASN A 83 -0.39 4.32 -4.24
CA ASN A 83 0.47 4.34 -3.06
C ASN A 83 1.31 5.61 -2.97
N GLU A 84 1.84 6.09 -4.09
CA GLU A 84 2.59 7.35 -4.12
C GLU A 84 1.73 8.57 -3.76
N ALA A 85 0.47 8.60 -4.21
CA ALA A 85 -0.50 9.63 -3.82
C ALA A 85 -0.80 9.58 -2.32
N ILE A 86 -1.07 8.38 -1.78
CA ILE A 86 -1.29 8.15 -0.35
C ILE A 86 -0.08 8.58 0.48
N ASN A 87 1.13 8.17 0.08
CA ASN A 87 2.37 8.50 0.80
C ASN A 87 2.66 10.01 0.78
N ARG A 88 2.34 10.69 -0.32
CA ARG A 88 2.42 12.15 -0.40
C ARG A 88 1.46 12.82 0.56
N GLU A 89 0.23 12.35 0.62
CA GLU A 89 -0.81 12.88 1.51
C GLU A 89 -0.45 12.64 2.99
N LYS A 90 -0.02 11.43 3.34
CA LYS A 90 0.51 11.10 4.66
C LYS A 90 1.60 12.09 5.10
N ARG A 91 2.60 12.35 4.24
CA ARG A 91 3.66 13.33 4.53
C ARG A 91 3.10 14.73 4.73
N ARG A 92 2.17 15.17 3.88
CA ARG A 92 1.51 16.48 4.01
C ARG A 92 0.80 16.63 5.37
N MET A 93 0.07 15.60 5.80
CA MET A 93 -0.61 15.57 7.10
C MET A 93 0.38 15.64 8.26
N LEU A 94 1.47 14.86 8.21
CA LEU A 94 2.52 14.88 9.24
C LEU A 94 3.13 16.27 9.39
N PHE A 95 3.60 16.87 8.29
CA PHE A 95 4.25 18.19 8.39
C PHE A 95 3.27 19.29 8.81
N SER A 96 2.01 19.23 8.39
CA SER A 96 0.96 20.13 8.90
C SER A 96 0.73 19.98 10.40
N TYR A 97 0.79 18.75 10.92
CA TYR A 97 0.71 18.49 12.36
C TYR A 97 1.90 19.09 13.11
N LEU A 98 3.13 18.89 12.61
CA LEU A 98 4.34 19.44 13.22
C LEU A 98 4.35 20.97 13.25
N GLU A 99 3.84 21.61 12.20
CA GLU A 99 3.70 23.07 12.16
C GLU A 99 2.68 23.59 13.18
N LYS A 100 1.52 22.94 13.30
CA LYS A 100 0.48 23.31 14.27
C LYS A 100 0.94 23.20 15.71
N MET A 101 1.78 22.20 16.01
CA MET A 101 2.34 22.00 17.35
C MET A 101 3.50 22.95 17.67
N GLN A 102 3.87 23.86 16.74
CA GLN A 102 5.05 24.71 16.85
C GLN A 102 6.31 23.93 17.22
N TYR A 103 6.39 22.65 16.81
CA TYR A 103 7.48 21.76 17.18
C TYR A 103 8.83 22.36 16.76
N PHE A 104 8.86 22.97 15.58
CA PHE A 104 10.04 23.64 15.03
C PHE A 104 10.45 24.91 15.77
N GLY A 105 9.56 25.54 16.55
CA GLY A 105 9.86 26.71 17.37
C GLY A 105 10.61 26.38 18.67
N HIS A 106 10.60 25.12 19.10
CA HIS A 106 11.35 24.64 20.27
C HIS A 106 12.74 24.08 19.92
N LEU A 107 13.11 24.08 18.63
CA LEU A 107 14.41 23.58 18.14
C LEU A 107 15.60 24.51 18.44
N GLU A 108 15.45 25.49 19.33
CA GLU A 108 16.46 26.52 19.64
C GLU A 108 17.52 26.09 20.67
N ARG A 109 17.49 24.85 21.17
CA ARG A 109 18.52 24.36 22.12
C ARG A 109 19.69 23.75 21.38
N ASP A 110 20.91 23.96 21.87
CA ASP A 110 22.17 23.43 21.33
C ASP A 110 22.32 21.88 21.50
N GLU A 111 21.21 21.17 21.31
CA GLU A 111 21.10 19.72 21.45
C GLU A 111 21.59 19.03 20.17
N PRO A 112 22.22 17.84 20.30
CA PRO A 112 22.59 17.01 19.16
C PRO A 112 21.38 16.67 18.28
N LEU A 113 21.60 16.58 16.97
CA LEU A 113 20.52 16.31 16.03
C LEU A 113 19.84 14.96 16.26
N GLU A 114 20.64 13.94 16.61
CA GLU A 114 20.15 12.60 16.94
C GLU A 114 19.13 12.69 18.08
N TYR A 115 19.44 13.46 19.12
CA TYR A 115 18.53 13.64 20.26
C TYR A 115 17.21 14.27 19.84
N ILE A 116 17.26 15.32 19.00
CA ILE A 116 16.07 15.99 18.47
C ILE A 116 15.19 15.02 17.68
N ILE A 117 15.78 14.25 16.75
CA ILE A 117 15.05 13.30 15.91
C ILE A 117 14.48 12.17 16.76
N THR A 118 15.25 11.60 17.70
CA THR A 118 14.76 10.55 18.60
C THR A 118 13.57 11.04 19.43
N HIS A 119 13.66 12.24 20.01
CA HIS A 119 12.55 12.82 20.76
C HIS A 119 11.31 13.06 19.89
N LEU A 120 11.50 13.60 18.68
CA LEU A 120 10.42 13.78 17.71
C LEU A 120 9.70 12.47 17.41
N LEU A 121 10.46 11.41 17.07
CA LEU A 121 9.89 10.12 16.74
C LEU A 121 9.12 9.53 17.91
N PHE A 122 9.69 9.59 19.12
CA PHE A 122 9.02 9.13 20.34
C PHE A 122 7.71 9.87 20.60
N ASP A 123 7.70 11.20 20.45
CA ASP A 123 6.50 12.01 20.62
C ASP A 123 5.43 11.67 19.57
N LEU A 124 5.82 11.48 18.31
CA LEU A 124 4.91 11.11 17.24
C LEU A 124 4.32 9.71 17.42
N GLU A 125 5.11 8.75 17.86
CA GLU A 125 4.65 7.39 18.18
C GLU A 125 3.70 7.38 19.37
N ARG A 126 4.03 8.12 20.44
CA ARG A 126 3.17 8.26 21.62
C ARG A 126 1.79 8.81 21.25
N ASN A 127 1.74 9.69 20.26
CA ASN A 127 0.50 10.26 19.71
C ASN A 127 -0.13 9.43 18.59
N LYS A 128 0.41 8.25 18.26
CA LYS A 128 -0.08 7.33 17.21
C LYS A 128 -0.12 7.95 15.81
N ILE A 129 0.81 8.86 15.52
CA ILE A 129 0.95 9.54 14.22
C ILE A 129 1.96 8.81 13.34
N LEU A 130 2.91 8.12 13.97
CA LEU A 130 4.01 7.44 13.33
C LEU A 130 4.16 6.02 13.91
N ILE A 131 4.70 5.13 13.10
CA ILE A 131 5.13 3.78 13.48
C ILE A 131 6.60 3.63 13.07
N SER A 132 7.49 3.26 13.99
CA SER A 132 8.86 2.87 13.66
C SER A 132 9.02 1.37 13.60
N TYR A 133 9.69 0.90 12.55
CA TYR A 133 10.13 -0.49 12.38
C TYR A 133 11.58 -0.68 12.80
N ASP A 134 12.36 0.41 12.80
CA ASP A 134 13.76 0.45 13.16
C ASP A 134 14.12 1.83 13.73
N TYR A 135 14.85 1.85 14.84
CA TYR A 135 15.23 3.06 15.58
C TYR A 135 16.67 3.54 15.25
N ASP A 136 17.41 2.83 14.39
CA ASP A 136 18.71 3.30 13.94
C ASP A 136 18.57 4.54 13.04
N ILE A 137 18.77 5.72 13.65
CA ILE A 137 18.69 7.03 13.00
C ILE A 137 20.06 7.57 12.59
N SER A 138 21.15 6.91 13.00
CA SER A 138 22.51 7.46 12.86
C SER A 138 22.88 7.66 11.39
N GLU A 139 22.42 6.78 10.50
CA GLU A 139 22.63 6.95 9.05
C GLU A 139 21.97 8.21 8.48
N PHE A 140 20.79 8.56 8.99
CA PHE A 140 20.00 9.68 8.50
C PHE A 140 20.44 11.03 9.08
N CYS A 141 21.27 11.00 10.12
CA CYS A 141 21.89 12.18 10.73
C CYS A 141 23.28 12.49 10.13
N ARG A 142 23.86 11.57 9.34
CA ARG A 142 25.15 11.79 8.68
C ARG A 142 25.01 12.70 7.46
N ASN A 143 26.06 13.49 7.17
CA ASN A 143 26.20 14.32 5.96
C ASN A 143 25.19 15.46 5.82
N ILE A 144 24.67 15.97 6.93
CA ILE A 144 23.83 17.16 6.91
C ILE A 144 24.73 18.40 6.82
N ASN A 145 24.50 19.22 5.80
CA ASN A 145 25.26 20.44 5.55
C ASN A 145 24.86 21.53 6.57
N ASP A 146 25.86 22.18 7.16
CA ASP A 146 25.71 23.28 8.13
C ASP A 146 24.94 24.50 7.59
N SER A 147 24.76 24.60 6.27
CA SER A 147 24.00 25.70 5.64
C SER A 147 22.48 25.56 5.76
N LEU A 148 21.96 24.42 6.23
CA LEU A 148 20.52 24.15 6.32
C LEU A 148 19.95 24.58 7.67
N THR A 149 18.70 25.06 7.66
CA THR A 149 17.96 25.31 8.90
C THR A 149 17.62 24.00 9.61
N ARG A 150 17.51 24.01 10.95
CA ARG A 150 17.10 22.82 11.72
C ARG A 150 15.78 22.20 11.25
N LYS A 151 14.82 23.03 10.82
CA LYS A 151 13.57 22.56 10.20
C LYS A 151 13.84 21.73 8.94
N GLU A 152 14.68 22.21 8.03
CA GLU A 152 15.03 21.51 6.79
C GLU A 152 15.78 20.21 7.08
N ILE A 153 16.67 20.23 8.07
CA ILE A 153 17.42 19.05 8.51
C ILE A 153 16.47 17.95 9.00
N VAL A 154 15.61 18.26 9.96
CA VAL A 154 14.62 17.30 10.51
C VAL A 154 13.68 16.81 9.41
N THR A 155 13.19 17.71 8.56
CA THR A 155 12.32 17.37 7.42
C THR A 155 12.99 16.37 6.48
N ARG A 156 14.27 16.58 6.15
CA ARG A 156 15.05 15.68 5.29
C ARG A 156 15.26 14.33 5.96
N ALA A 157 15.65 14.30 7.23
CA ALA A 157 15.90 13.06 7.95
C ALA A 157 14.62 12.20 8.02
N VAL A 158 13.49 12.77 8.45
CA VAL A 158 12.20 12.08 8.50
C VAL A 158 11.78 11.59 7.11
N THR A 159 11.93 12.42 6.07
CA THR A 159 11.60 12.01 4.69
C THR A 159 12.47 10.85 4.21
N ALA A 160 13.77 10.87 4.51
CA ALA A 160 14.69 9.81 4.15
C ALA A 160 14.38 8.51 4.89
N MET A 161 14.01 8.57 6.17
CA MET A 161 13.61 7.40 6.95
C MET A 161 12.32 6.77 6.42
N ILE A 162 11.33 7.57 5.99
CA ILE A 162 10.12 7.07 5.33
C ILE A 162 10.47 6.36 4.02
N ALA A 163 11.33 6.98 3.19
CA ALA A 163 11.76 6.40 1.92
C ALA A 163 12.50 5.07 2.13
N ALA A 164 13.36 5.00 3.15
CA ALA A 164 14.07 3.80 3.56
C ALA A 164 13.16 2.72 4.18
N GLY A 165 11.90 3.05 4.52
CA GLY A 165 10.97 2.13 5.16
C GLY A 165 11.30 1.84 6.63
N LYS A 166 12.04 2.73 7.29
CA LYS A 166 12.37 2.64 8.72
C LYS A 166 11.21 3.09 9.59
N ILE A 167 10.42 4.03 9.07
CA ILE A 167 9.21 4.56 9.69
C ILE A 167 8.08 4.63 8.65
N ASP A 168 6.84 4.62 9.12
CA ASP A 168 5.65 4.92 8.32
C ASP A 168 4.70 5.83 9.11
N ILE A 169 3.88 6.57 8.39
CA ILE A 169 2.90 7.50 8.95
C ILE A 169 1.58 6.76 9.06
N THR A 170 1.01 6.77 10.25
CA THR A 170 -0.27 6.15 10.54
C THR A 170 -1.39 6.90 9.82
N THR A 171 -2.38 6.17 9.33
CA THR A 171 -3.50 6.76 8.61
C THR A 171 -4.75 5.91 8.74
N ASP A 172 -5.90 6.56 8.72
CA ASP A 172 -7.23 5.97 8.67
C ASP A 172 -7.86 6.05 7.27
N LEU A 173 -7.07 6.45 6.26
CA LEU A 173 -7.50 6.54 4.87
C LEU A 173 -8.09 5.19 4.41
N LYS A 174 -9.22 5.29 3.71
CA LYS A 174 -9.90 4.18 3.07
C LYS A 174 -10.04 4.48 1.58
N ALA A 175 -9.89 3.44 0.77
CA ALA A 175 -10.17 3.53 -0.66
C ALA A 175 -11.59 2.99 -0.93
N LEU A 176 -12.31 3.66 -1.83
CA LEU A 176 -13.59 3.18 -2.33
C LEU A 176 -13.34 2.24 -3.50
N PHE A 177 -13.73 0.99 -3.37
CA PHE A 177 -13.66 0.02 -4.46
C PHE A 177 -15.04 -0.17 -5.08
N THR A 178 -15.11 -0.10 -6.41
CA THR A 178 -16.35 -0.21 -7.19
C THR A 178 -16.19 -1.28 -8.26
N GLY A 179 -17.11 -2.24 -8.30
CA GLY A 179 -17.06 -3.34 -9.27
C GLY A 179 -17.96 -4.52 -8.87
N ASP A 180 -17.64 -5.71 -9.37
CA ASP A 180 -18.37 -6.94 -9.05
C ASP A 180 -18.32 -7.26 -7.55
N ARG A 181 -19.50 -7.38 -6.93
CA ARG A 181 -19.67 -7.66 -5.50
C ARG A 181 -18.82 -8.83 -5.00
N ARG A 182 -18.68 -9.92 -5.77
CA ARG A 182 -17.88 -11.10 -5.36
C ARG A 182 -16.41 -10.75 -5.21
N VAL A 183 -15.91 -9.95 -6.15
CA VAL A 183 -14.52 -9.46 -6.14
C VAL A 183 -14.30 -8.53 -4.97
N LEU A 184 -15.26 -7.63 -4.70
CA LEU A 184 -15.18 -6.72 -3.56
C LEU A 184 -15.17 -7.46 -2.22
N LEU A 185 -15.92 -8.56 -2.09
CA LEU A 185 -15.91 -9.42 -0.89
C LEU A 185 -14.55 -10.09 -0.67
N ASP A 186 -13.87 -10.53 -1.73
CA ASP A 186 -12.53 -11.11 -1.61
C ASP A 186 -11.46 -10.04 -1.33
N ILE A 187 -11.58 -8.86 -1.94
CA ILE A 187 -10.75 -7.68 -1.60
C ILE A 187 -10.94 -7.31 -0.13
N LYS A 188 -12.19 -7.29 0.37
CA LYS A 188 -12.50 -7.02 1.77
C LYS A 188 -11.90 -8.08 2.68
N THR A 189 -12.02 -9.37 2.31
CA THR A 189 -11.42 -10.48 3.03
C THR A 189 -9.90 -10.36 3.09
N LEU A 190 -9.26 -9.96 1.99
CA LEU A 190 -7.82 -9.71 1.95
C LEU A 190 -7.43 -8.57 2.91
N ALA A 191 -8.18 -7.47 2.91
CA ALA A 191 -7.94 -6.33 3.79
C ALA A 191 -8.12 -6.69 5.28
N ASP A 192 -9.16 -7.46 5.61
CA ASP A 192 -9.44 -7.93 6.97
C ASP A 192 -8.38 -8.90 7.49
N ASN A 193 -7.63 -9.53 6.58
CA ASN A 193 -6.47 -10.37 6.88
C ASN A 193 -5.16 -9.65 6.53
N THR A 194 -5.13 -8.33 6.78
CA THR A 194 -3.94 -7.46 6.73
C THR A 194 -3.16 -7.56 5.41
N TYR A 195 -3.87 -7.78 4.30
CA TYR A 195 -3.28 -7.95 2.97
C TYR A 195 -2.24 -9.07 2.86
N GLY A 196 -2.34 -10.08 3.74
CA GLY A 196 -1.41 -11.21 3.76
C GLY A 196 -0.03 -10.84 4.29
N GLU A 197 0.07 -9.80 5.12
CA GLU A 197 1.30 -9.34 5.78
C GLU A 197 1.09 -9.06 7.27
N ASP A 198 2.13 -9.24 8.08
CA ASP A 198 2.16 -8.76 9.46
C ASP A 198 2.54 -7.27 9.55
N GLN A 199 2.60 -6.73 10.77
CA GLN A 199 2.96 -5.33 11.01
C GLN A 199 4.39 -4.98 10.57
N ALA A 200 5.27 -5.98 10.37
CA ALA A 200 6.65 -5.78 9.91
C ALA A 200 6.80 -6.09 8.41
N GLY A 201 5.71 -6.26 7.66
CA GLY A 201 5.72 -6.58 6.24
C GLY A 201 6.11 -8.01 5.92
N ARG A 202 6.12 -8.91 6.90
CA ARG A 202 6.42 -10.32 6.66
C ARG A 202 5.18 -11.02 6.15
N ASN A 203 5.38 -11.87 5.16
CA ASN A 203 4.32 -12.66 4.55
C ASN A 203 3.64 -13.55 5.60
N ILE A 204 2.33 -13.40 5.76
CA ILE A 204 1.50 -14.34 6.54
C ILE A 204 0.62 -15.19 5.60
N PRO A 205 0.18 -16.38 6.05
CA PRO A 205 -0.72 -17.22 5.28
C PRO A 205 -2.03 -16.51 4.94
N LEU A 206 -2.55 -16.74 3.73
CA LEU A 206 -3.84 -16.22 3.31
C LEU A 206 -4.98 -17.06 3.90
N PRO A 207 -6.16 -16.45 4.16
CA PRO A 207 -7.33 -17.21 4.57
C PRO A 207 -7.72 -18.25 3.52
N LYS A 208 -8.33 -19.36 3.95
CA LYS A 208 -8.71 -20.48 3.06
C LYS A 208 -9.56 -20.03 1.87
N SER A 209 -10.43 -19.04 2.05
CA SER A 209 -11.25 -18.45 0.98
C SER A 209 -10.41 -17.85 -0.15
N LEU A 210 -9.21 -17.34 0.14
CA LEU A 210 -8.28 -16.76 -0.83
C LEU A 210 -7.16 -17.72 -1.26
N SER A 211 -7.34 -19.02 -1.00
CA SER A 211 -6.35 -20.05 -1.31
C SER A 211 -5.98 -20.15 -2.80
N TYR A 212 -6.87 -19.72 -3.70
CA TYR A 212 -6.61 -19.67 -5.13
C TYR A 212 -5.54 -18.63 -5.54
N LEU A 213 -5.13 -17.73 -4.63
CA LEU A 213 -4.08 -16.74 -4.88
C LEU A 213 -2.65 -17.30 -4.73
N HIS A 214 -2.51 -18.49 -4.14
CA HIS A 214 -1.23 -19.20 -4.05
C HIS A 214 -0.72 -19.49 -5.47
N ARG A 215 0.59 -19.36 -5.67
CA ARG A 215 1.20 -19.93 -6.89
C ARG A 215 1.09 -21.45 -6.77
N PRO A 216 0.87 -22.19 -7.87
CA PRO A 216 1.27 -23.59 -7.89
C PRO A 216 2.78 -23.59 -7.62
N GLU A 217 3.18 -24.22 -6.52
CA GLU A 217 4.58 -24.57 -6.30
C GLU A 217 4.95 -25.54 -7.41
N PHE A 218 5.64 -25.05 -8.44
CA PHE A 218 6.40 -25.93 -9.31
C PHE A 218 7.63 -26.34 -8.49
N SER A 219 7.48 -27.44 -7.76
CA SER A 219 8.54 -28.24 -7.17
C SER A 219 9.39 -28.88 -8.25
#